data_AF-A0AAV1A6P7-F1
#
_entry.id   AF-A0AAV1A6P7-F1
#
_cell.length_a   1.000
_cell.length_b   1.000
_cell.length_c   1.000
_cell.angle_alpha   90.00
_cell.angle_beta   90.00
_cell.angle_gamma   90.00
#
_symmetry.space_group_name_H-M   'P 1'
#
loop_
_entity.id
_entity.type
_entity.pdbx_description
1 polymer ?
#
loop_
_entity_poly.entity_id
_entity_poly.type
_entity_poly.pdbx_seq_one_letter_code
_entity_poly.pdbx_strand_id
1 'polypeptide(L)'
;MEKLVAAGIGNRPVVFVTHSMGGLVVKQILHTAKEEKHDNLVNNTRGIVFYSCPHFGSKLADMPWRMGFVLRPAPSIGELRSGSSRLVELNDYIRLLYKKSILDVLSFCETKVTPIVEGYGGWAFRMEIVPIESAYPGFGELVVLESTDHINSCKPVNRLDPSYTETLKFLQKLKACYT
;
A
#
# COMPACT_ATOMS: atom_id res chain seq x y z
N MET A 1 -15.84 8.15 6.27
CA MET A 1 -16.04 8.54 4.86
C MET A 1 -16.27 10.03 4.69
N GLU A 2 -17.18 10.63 5.47
CA GLU A 2 -17.62 12.03 5.38
C GLU A 2 -16.49 13.06 5.20
N LYS A 3 -15.39 12.97 5.96
CA LYS A 3 -14.26 13.91 5.85
C LYS A 3 -13.58 13.89 4.46
N LEU A 4 -13.47 12.73 3.82
CA LEU A 4 -12.86 12.61 2.48
C LEU A 4 -13.77 13.24 1.42
N VAL A 5 -15.07 12.97 1.50
CA VAL A 5 -16.07 13.53 0.59
C VAL A 5 -16.16 15.05 0.76
N ALA A 6 -16.18 15.55 2.01
CA ALA A 6 -16.17 16.98 2.31
C ALA A 6 -14.90 17.69 1.79
N ALA A 7 -13.77 16.99 1.75
CA ALA A 7 -12.53 17.50 1.15
C ALA A 7 -12.53 17.47 -0.40
N GLY A 8 -13.63 17.03 -1.02
CA GLY A 8 -13.79 16.96 -2.47
C GLY A 8 -13.03 15.81 -3.14
N ILE A 9 -12.55 14.83 -2.37
CA ILE A 9 -11.90 13.62 -2.92
C ILE A 9 -12.96 12.81 -3.67
N GLY A 10 -12.68 12.52 -4.95
CA GLY A 10 -13.63 11.86 -5.86
C GLY A 10 -14.40 12.83 -6.77
N ASN A 11 -14.29 14.15 -6.59
CA ASN A 11 -14.92 15.12 -7.51
C ASN A 11 -14.09 15.35 -8.79
N ARG A 12 -12.86 14.86 -8.82
CA ARG A 12 -11.91 14.88 -9.94
C ARG A 12 -11.11 13.58 -9.92
N PRO A 13 -10.41 13.20 -11.00
CA PRO A 13 -9.49 12.07 -10.99
C PRO A 13 -8.54 12.10 -9.77
N VAL A 14 -8.46 10.97 -9.07
CA VAL A 14 -7.64 10.75 -7.88
C VAL A 14 -6.65 9.62 -8.15
N VAL A 15 -5.41 9.82 -7.74
CA VAL A 15 -4.42 8.75 -7.60
C VAL A 15 -4.01 8.69 -6.14
N PHE A 16 -4.14 7.53 -5.52
CA PHE A 16 -3.64 7.31 -4.16
C PHE A 16 -2.19 6.83 -4.22
N VAL A 17 -1.31 7.48 -3.47
CA VAL A 17 0.07 7.02 -3.27
C VAL A 17 0.23 6.65 -1.82
N THR A 18 0.56 5.38 -1.57
CA THR A 18 0.44 4.80 -0.24
C THR A 18 1.70 4.04 0.15
N HIS A 19 1.97 3.99 1.45
CA HIS A 19 3.05 3.21 2.03
C HIS A 19 2.50 2.27 3.09
N SER A 20 3.00 1.03 3.09
CA SER A 20 2.70 0.01 4.11
C SER A 20 1.19 -0.15 4.32
N MET A 21 0.73 -0.08 5.58
CA MET A 21 -0.69 -0.13 5.97
C MET A 21 -1.57 0.91 5.27
N GLY A 22 -1.02 2.03 4.81
CA GLY A 22 -1.79 3.05 4.09
C GLY A 22 -2.47 2.49 2.84
N GLY A 23 -1.87 1.50 2.19
CA GLY A 23 -2.48 0.82 1.04
C GLY A 23 -3.76 0.08 1.43
N LEU A 24 -3.73 -0.63 2.55
CA LEU A 24 -4.89 -1.35 3.08
C LEU A 24 -6.01 -0.41 3.52
N VAL A 25 -5.65 0.74 4.11
CA VAL A 25 -6.60 1.81 4.43
C VAL A 25 -7.30 2.31 3.16
N VAL A 26 -6.57 2.53 2.07
CA VAL A 26 -7.19 2.93 0.78
C VAL A 26 -8.09 1.84 0.23
N LYS A 27 -7.71 0.55 0.30
CA LYS A 27 -8.60 -0.55 -0.10
C LYS A 27 -9.91 -0.53 0.69
N GLN A 28 -9.81 -0.35 2.01
CA GLN A 28 -10.98 -0.25 2.89
C GLN A 28 -11.84 0.97 2.57
N ILE A 29 -11.24 2.13 2.29
CA ILE A 29 -11.95 3.34 1.86
C ILE A 29 -12.76 3.06 0.60
N LEU A 30 -12.16 2.46 -0.43
CA LEU A 30 -12.87 2.19 -1.69
C LEU A 30 -13.97 1.14 -1.50
N HIS A 31 -13.73 0.12 -0.66
CA HIS A 31 -14.75 -0.86 -0.33
C HIS A 31 -15.96 -0.22 0.37
N THR A 32 -15.72 0.58 1.41
CA THR A 32 -16.77 1.29 2.13
C THR A 32 -17.48 2.29 1.22
N ALA A 33 -16.75 2.98 0.34
CA ALA A 33 -17.34 3.91 -0.63
C ALA A 33 -18.34 3.20 -1.56
N LYS A 34 -18.05 1.97 -1.99
CA LYS A 34 -19.00 1.14 -2.76
C LYS A 34 -20.25 0.79 -1.96
N GLU A 35 -20.09 0.38 -0.70
CA GLU A 35 -21.21 0.01 0.17
C GLU A 35 -22.13 1.20 0.47
N GLU A 36 -21.54 2.37 0.73
CA GLU A 36 -22.22 3.63 1.00
C GLU A 36 -22.67 4.37 -0.28
N LYS A 37 -22.47 3.78 -1.47
CA LYS A 37 -22.84 4.34 -2.78
C LYS A 37 -22.19 5.69 -3.09
N HIS A 38 -20.97 5.90 -2.62
CA HIS A 38 -20.11 7.00 -3.02
C HIS A 38 -19.41 6.70 -4.36
N ASP A 39 -20.21 6.49 -5.41
CA ASP A 39 -19.74 6.04 -6.73
C ASP A 39 -18.71 7.00 -7.34
N ASN A 40 -18.83 8.31 -7.09
CA ASN A 40 -17.87 9.30 -7.56
C ASN A 40 -16.46 9.02 -7.04
N LEU A 41 -16.31 8.64 -5.76
CA LEU A 41 -15.01 8.34 -5.18
C LEU A 41 -14.38 7.10 -5.82
N VAL A 42 -15.18 6.05 -6.03
CA VAL A 42 -14.72 4.81 -6.67
C VAL A 42 -14.37 5.08 -8.14
N ASN A 43 -15.29 5.64 -8.90
CA ASN A 43 -15.15 5.83 -10.35
C ASN A 43 -14.09 6.86 -10.72
N ASN A 44 -13.83 7.85 -9.86
CA ASN A 44 -12.76 8.82 -10.10
C ASN A 44 -11.43 8.43 -9.47
N THR A 45 -11.33 7.30 -8.75
CA THR A 45 -10.01 6.75 -8.40
C THR A 45 -9.45 6.07 -9.63
N ARG A 46 -8.38 6.64 -10.21
CA ARG A 46 -7.78 6.20 -11.49
C ARG A 46 -6.49 5.44 -11.34
N GLY A 47 -5.85 5.55 -10.18
CA GLY A 47 -4.61 4.85 -9.92
C GLY A 47 -4.39 4.63 -8.43
N ILE A 48 -3.69 3.55 -8.10
CA ILE A 48 -3.17 3.33 -6.75
C ILE A 48 -1.70 2.90 -6.88
N VAL A 49 -0.84 3.58 -6.12
CA VAL A 49 0.57 3.24 -5.95
C VAL A 49 0.75 2.65 -4.55
N PHE A 50 1.26 1.43 -4.48
CA PHE A 50 1.52 0.70 -3.25
C PHE A 50 3.03 0.58 -3.01
N TYR A 51 3.57 1.30 -2.04
CA TYR A 51 4.93 1.04 -1.54
C TYR A 51 4.85 0.07 -0.38
N SER A 52 5.41 -1.13 -0.55
CA SER A 52 5.56 -2.10 0.55
C SER A 52 4.24 -2.44 1.24
N CYS A 53 3.13 -2.53 0.49
CA CYS A 53 1.82 -2.78 1.09
C CYS A 53 1.65 -4.28 1.39
N PRO A 54 1.37 -4.69 2.64
CA PRO A 54 1.16 -6.09 2.98
C PRO A 54 -0.23 -6.57 2.55
N HIS A 55 -0.44 -6.80 1.25
CA HIS A 55 -1.75 -7.11 0.69
C HIS A 55 -2.39 -8.38 1.26
N PHE A 56 -1.57 -9.34 1.70
CA PHE A 56 -2.02 -10.59 2.32
C PHE A 56 -1.55 -10.72 3.78
N GLY A 57 -1.17 -9.58 4.39
CA GLY A 57 -0.67 -9.47 5.77
C GLY A 57 0.86 -9.51 5.85
N SER A 58 1.41 -9.41 7.06
CA SER A 58 2.85 -9.42 7.29
C SER A 58 3.24 -10.37 8.40
N LYS A 59 4.43 -10.98 8.28
CA LYS A 59 5.01 -11.83 9.33
C LYS A 59 5.16 -11.08 10.66
N LEU A 60 5.36 -9.75 10.61
CA LEU A 60 5.40 -8.90 11.80
C LEU A 60 4.05 -8.85 12.53
N ALA A 61 2.93 -8.79 11.80
CA ALA A 61 1.59 -8.77 12.39
C ALA A 61 1.23 -10.10 13.09
N ASP A 62 1.89 -11.19 12.72
CA ASP A 62 1.71 -12.52 13.31
C ASP A 62 2.58 -12.73 14.59
N MET A 63 3.53 -11.83 14.87
CA MET A 63 4.38 -11.95 16.06
C MET A 63 3.61 -11.67 17.36
N PRO A 64 3.93 -12.38 18.47
CA PRO A 64 3.35 -12.10 19.77
C PRO A 64 3.56 -10.64 20.18
N TRP A 65 2.47 -9.96 20.53
CA TRP A 65 2.41 -8.54 20.91
C TRP A 65 3.39 -8.13 22.03
N ARG A 66 3.92 -9.10 22.78
CA ARG A 66 4.91 -8.91 23.85
C ARG A 66 6.32 -8.53 23.37
N MET A 67 6.61 -8.57 22.06
CA MET A 67 7.84 -8.01 21.49
C MET A 67 7.72 -6.54 21.08
N GLY A 68 6.52 -5.95 21.14
CA GLY A 68 6.25 -4.60 20.64
C GLY A 68 6.71 -3.48 21.58
N PHE A 69 8.01 -3.19 21.63
CA PHE A 69 8.52 -2.02 22.35
C PHE A 69 8.64 -0.73 21.50
N VAL A 70 8.34 -0.77 20.19
CA VAL A 70 8.52 0.40 19.30
C VAL A 70 7.28 0.77 18.47
N LEU A 71 6.30 -0.11 18.34
CA LEU A 71 5.04 0.17 17.64
C LEU A 71 3.90 -0.26 18.54
N ARG A 72 3.13 0.69 19.09
CA ARG A 72 1.80 0.40 19.65
C ARG A 72 0.85 0.27 18.46
N PRO A 73 0.42 -0.95 18.10
CA PRO A 73 -0.49 -1.13 16.99
C PRO A 73 -1.82 -0.46 17.33
N ALA A 74 -2.42 0.27 16.39
CA ALA A 74 -3.83 0.63 16.50
C ALA A 74 -4.70 -0.65 16.58
N PRO A 75 -5.86 -0.65 17.26
CA PRO A 75 -6.74 -1.82 17.38
C PRO A 75 -7.10 -2.47 16.04
N SER A 76 -7.05 -1.72 14.94
CA SER A 76 -7.26 -2.18 13.56
C SER A 76 -6.22 -3.17 13.03
N ILE A 77 -5.10 -3.41 13.74
CA ILE A 77 -4.05 -4.36 13.33
C ILE A 77 -4.50 -5.83 13.46
N GLY A 78 -5.56 -6.12 14.23
CA GLY A 78 -6.14 -7.47 14.29
C GLY A 78 -6.62 -7.98 12.92
N GLU A 79 -7.12 -7.08 12.07
CA GLU A 79 -7.60 -7.39 10.70
C GLU A 79 -6.46 -7.55 9.68
N LEU A 80 -5.22 -7.19 10.08
CA LEU A 80 -4.03 -7.17 9.23
C LEU A 80 -3.13 -8.41 9.38
N ARG A 81 -3.55 -9.39 10.18
CA ARG A 81 -2.85 -10.67 10.30
C ARG A 81 -2.77 -11.39 8.95
N SER A 82 -1.68 -12.12 8.73
CA SER A 82 -1.51 -12.87 7.50
C SER A 82 -2.64 -13.87 7.29
N GLY A 83 -3.18 -13.91 6.08
CA GLY A 83 -4.29 -14.82 5.73
C GLY A 83 -5.68 -14.42 6.25
N SER A 84 -5.86 -13.19 6.75
CA SER A 84 -7.19 -12.65 7.07
C SER A 84 -8.09 -12.62 5.82
N SER A 85 -9.30 -13.17 5.92
CA SER A 85 -10.29 -13.17 4.84
C SER A 85 -10.65 -11.76 4.37
N ARG A 86 -10.60 -10.78 5.29
CA ARG A 86 -10.85 -9.37 4.96
C ARG A 86 -9.80 -8.80 4.01
N LEU A 87 -8.52 -9.15 4.19
CA LEU A 87 -7.46 -8.68 3.29
C LEU A 87 -7.62 -9.23 1.87
N VAL A 88 -8.04 -10.50 1.77
CA VAL A 88 -8.35 -11.14 0.49
C VAL A 88 -9.52 -10.44 -0.19
N GLU A 89 -10.63 -10.22 0.53
CA GLU A 89 -11.80 -9.51 0.02
C GLU A 89 -11.46 -8.09 -0.48
N LEU A 90 -10.69 -7.33 0.32
CA LEU A 90 -10.21 -6.01 -0.06
C LEU A 90 -9.33 -6.06 -1.31
N ASN A 91 -8.45 -7.05 -1.42
CA ASN A 91 -7.59 -7.21 -2.60
C ASN A 91 -8.40 -7.58 -3.85
N ASP A 92 -9.36 -8.51 -3.73
CA ASP A 92 -10.22 -8.93 -4.82
C ASP A 92 -11.13 -7.81 -5.32
N TYR A 93 -11.55 -6.91 -4.43
CA TYR A 93 -12.30 -5.72 -4.85
C TYR A 93 -11.46 -4.79 -5.73
N ILE A 94 -10.20 -4.51 -5.37
CA ILE A 94 -9.31 -3.72 -6.23
C ILE A 94 -9.01 -4.46 -7.53
N ARG A 95 -8.82 -5.79 -7.49
CA ARG A 95 -8.64 -6.63 -8.68
C ARG A 95 -9.83 -6.51 -9.64
N LEU A 96 -11.06 -6.45 -9.11
CA LEU A 96 -12.27 -6.24 -9.90
C LEU A 96 -12.24 -4.89 -10.61
N LEU A 97 -11.89 -3.81 -9.90
CA LEU A 97 -11.79 -2.46 -10.48
C LEU A 97 -10.71 -2.39 -11.57
N TYR A 98 -9.55 -3.02 -11.32
CA TYR A 98 -8.47 -3.15 -12.30
C TYR A 98 -8.91 -3.91 -13.55
N LYS A 99 -9.56 -5.07 -13.40
CA LYS A 99 -10.09 -5.86 -14.54
C LYS A 99 -11.12 -5.09 -15.37
N LYS A 100 -11.87 -4.18 -14.74
CA LYS A 100 -12.82 -3.29 -15.41
C LYS A 100 -12.17 -2.05 -16.03
N SER A 101 -10.85 -1.92 -15.96
CA SER A 101 -10.11 -0.74 -16.42
C SER A 101 -10.58 0.57 -15.77
N ILE A 102 -11.10 0.50 -14.53
CA ILE A 102 -11.54 1.69 -13.77
C ILE A 102 -10.31 2.41 -13.19
N LEU A 103 -9.33 1.63 -12.70
CA LEU A 103 -8.08 2.11 -12.14
C LEU A 103 -6.91 1.22 -12.57
N ASP A 104 -5.71 1.79 -12.62
CA ASP A 104 -4.45 1.04 -12.71
C ASP A 104 -3.78 0.89 -11.33
N VAL A 105 -2.88 -0.08 -11.23
CA VAL A 105 -2.10 -0.35 -10.00
C VAL A 105 -0.61 -0.46 -10.32
N LEU A 106 0.19 0.25 -9.53
CA LEU A 106 1.65 0.10 -9.46
C LEU A 106 2.04 -0.29 -8.04
N SER A 107 2.84 -1.34 -7.90
CA SER A 107 3.32 -1.84 -6.62
C SER A 107 4.84 -1.83 -6.58
N PHE A 108 5.39 -1.46 -5.43
CA PHE A 108 6.81 -1.55 -5.12
C PHE A 108 7.01 -2.51 -3.96
N CYS A 109 7.98 -3.41 -4.06
CA CYS A 109 8.39 -4.27 -2.96
C CYS A 109 9.83 -3.97 -2.53
N GLU A 110 10.05 -3.88 -1.22
CA GLU A 110 11.37 -3.83 -0.61
C GLU A 110 12.05 -5.20 -0.64
N THR A 111 13.38 -5.21 -0.53
CA THR A 111 14.17 -6.46 -0.44
C THR A 111 15.09 -6.49 0.78
N LYS A 112 15.37 -5.34 1.41
CA LYS A 112 16.25 -5.28 2.59
C LYS A 112 15.46 -5.38 3.88
N VAL A 113 16.02 -6.15 4.81
CA VAL A 113 15.54 -6.23 6.19
C VAL A 113 15.63 -4.87 6.88
N THR A 114 14.58 -4.53 7.63
CA THR A 114 14.45 -3.26 8.36
C THR A 114 14.85 -3.46 9.83
N PRO A 115 15.62 -2.55 10.43
CA PRO A 115 15.89 -2.57 11.88
C PRO A 115 14.61 -2.27 12.67
N ILE A 116 14.21 -3.17 13.57
CA ILE A 116 12.96 -3.06 14.37
C ILE A 116 13.24 -2.67 15.82
N VAL A 117 14.39 -3.11 16.34
CA VAL A 117 14.88 -2.74 17.68
C VAL A 117 16.39 -2.57 17.59
N GLU A 118 16.88 -1.43 18.07
CA GLU A 118 18.30 -1.21 18.31
C GLU A 118 18.59 -1.41 19.81
N GLY A 119 19.43 -2.39 20.12
CA GLY A 119 19.93 -2.65 21.46
C GLY A 119 21.23 -1.91 21.75
N TYR A 120 21.57 -1.78 23.04
CA TYR A 120 22.87 -1.25 23.46
C TYR A 120 24.02 -2.08 22.90
N GLY A 121 25.10 -1.42 22.44
CA GLY A 121 26.27 -2.09 21.87
C GLY A 121 26.20 -2.40 20.37
N GLY A 122 25.23 -1.83 19.63
CA GLY A 122 25.15 -1.94 18.17
C GLY A 122 24.43 -3.20 17.67
N TRP A 123 23.81 -3.99 18.56
CA TRP A 123 22.96 -5.10 18.16
C TRP A 123 21.62 -4.58 17.62
N ALA A 124 21.21 -5.00 16.43
CA ALA A 124 19.91 -4.64 15.87
C ALA A 124 19.15 -5.88 15.43
N PHE A 125 17.92 -6.04 15.91
CA PHE A 125 17.01 -7.05 15.39
C PHE A 125 16.44 -6.55 14.06
N ARG A 126 16.78 -7.24 12.96
CA ARG A 126 16.37 -6.87 11.61
C ARG A 126 15.42 -7.92 11.05
N MET A 127 14.35 -7.46 10.40
CA MET A 127 13.35 -8.35 9.80
C MET A 127 12.88 -7.79 8.46
N GLU A 128 12.58 -8.67 7.51
CA GLU A 128 11.78 -8.34 6.34
C GLU A 128 10.35 -8.04 6.78
N ILE A 129 9.88 -6.81 6.54
CA ILE A 129 8.56 -6.38 7.03
C ILE A 129 7.45 -6.93 6.15
N VAL A 130 7.57 -6.77 4.84
CA VAL A 130 6.60 -7.32 3.88
C VAL A 130 7.35 -8.19 2.88
N PRO A 131 7.13 -9.51 2.90
CA PRO A 131 7.71 -10.38 1.91
C PRO A 131 7.07 -10.13 0.53
N ILE A 132 7.81 -10.39 -0.55
CA ILE A 132 7.37 -10.09 -1.92
C ILE A 132 6.01 -10.72 -2.25
N GLU A 133 5.72 -11.91 -1.73
CA GLU A 133 4.46 -12.62 -1.92
C GLU A 133 3.26 -11.87 -1.34
N SER A 134 3.49 -11.03 -0.33
CA SER A 134 2.48 -10.14 0.24
C SER A 134 2.52 -8.73 -0.36
N ALA A 135 3.68 -8.26 -0.81
CA ALA A 135 3.85 -6.94 -1.42
C ALA A 135 3.22 -6.83 -2.82
N TYR A 136 3.12 -7.96 -3.55
CA TYR A 136 2.47 -8.00 -4.86
C TYR A 136 0.99 -8.43 -4.75
N PRO A 137 0.01 -7.62 -5.20
CA PRO A 137 -1.41 -7.97 -5.09
C PRO A 137 -1.88 -9.04 -6.09
N GLY A 138 -0.99 -9.51 -6.96
CA GLY A 138 -1.28 -10.49 -8.02
C GLY A 138 -1.80 -9.89 -9.32
N PHE A 139 -1.74 -8.56 -9.47
CA PHE A 139 -2.14 -7.83 -10.67
C PHE A 139 -1.51 -6.43 -10.69
N GLY A 140 -1.52 -5.77 -11.86
CA GLY A 140 -0.84 -4.49 -12.05
C GLY A 140 0.66 -4.65 -12.22
N GLU A 141 1.36 -3.52 -12.23
CA GLU A 141 2.81 -3.48 -12.39
C GLU A 141 3.51 -3.68 -11.03
N LEU A 142 4.63 -4.42 -11.01
CA LEU A 142 5.47 -4.64 -9.83
C LEU A 142 6.90 -4.19 -10.10
N VAL A 143 7.44 -3.38 -9.20
CA VAL A 143 8.84 -2.92 -9.23
C VAL A 143 9.54 -3.38 -7.96
N VAL A 144 10.64 -4.11 -8.12
CA VAL A 144 11.46 -4.60 -7.01
C VAL A 144 12.52 -3.54 -6.68
N LEU A 145 12.55 -3.06 -5.44
CA LEU A 145 13.53 -2.08 -4.96
C LEU A 145 14.68 -2.81 -4.24
N GLU A 146 15.63 -3.33 -5.02
CA GLU A 146 16.70 -4.24 -4.57
C GLU A 146 17.59 -3.73 -3.43
N SER A 147 17.68 -2.42 -3.25
CA SER A 147 18.58 -1.80 -2.28
C SER A 147 17.88 -1.07 -1.15
N THR A 148 16.58 -1.26 -1.00
CA THR A 148 15.75 -0.44 -0.12
C THR A 148 15.07 -1.29 0.95
N ASP A 149 15.01 -0.74 2.17
CA ASP A 149 14.26 -1.33 3.28
C ASP A 149 12.81 -0.80 3.32
N HIS A 150 12.00 -1.31 4.23
CA HIS A 150 10.59 -0.95 4.33
C HIS A 150 10.39 0.55 4.63
N ILE A 151 11.30 1.18 5.39
CA ILE A 151 11.18 2.58 5.81
C ILE A 151 11.49 3.53 4.65
N ASN A 152 12.40 3.13 3.76
CA ASN A 152 12.91 3.97 2.70
C ASN A 152 12.28 3.67 1.33
N SER A 153 11.42 2.65 1.20
CA SER A 153 10.81 2.27 -0.08
C SER A 153 10.02 3.38 -0.76
N CYS A 154 9.47 4.31 0.02
CA CYS A 154 8.76 5.51 -0.45
C CYS A 154 9.60 6.80 -0.42
N LYS A 155 10.91 6.71 -0.16
CA LYS A 155 11.84 7.84 -0.01
C LYS A 155 12.92 7.76 -1.07
N PRO A 156 12.63 8.14 -2.33
CA PRO A 156 13.61 8.08 -3.41
C PRO A 156 14.86 8.89 -3.05
N VAL A 157 16.03 8.27 -3.18
CA VAL A 157 17.30 8.96 -2.86
C VAL A 157 17.61 10.10 -3.81
N ASN A 158 17.11 10.02 -5.05
CA ASN A 158 17.21 11.05 -6.07
C ASN A 158 16.16 10.81 -7.17
N ARG A 159 16.11 11.68 -8.19
CA ARG A 159 15.13 11.61 -9.29
C ARG A 159 15.38 10.48 -10.30
N LEU A 160 16.49 9.75 -10.19
CA LEU A 160 16.80 8.57 -11.00
C LEU A 160 16.40 7.27 -10.29
N ASP A 161 16.05 7.35 -9.00
CA ASP A 161 15.60 6.20 -8.22
C ASP A 161 14.34 5.57 -8.86
N PRO A 162 14.28 4.23 -9.03
CA PRO A 162 13.12 3.54 -9.57
C PRO A 162 11.81 3.88 -8.84
N SER A 163 11.85 4.07 -7.52
CA SER A 163 10.67 4.47 -6.73
C SER A 163 10.11 5.83 -7.16
N TYR A 164 10.94 6.72 -7.70
CA TYR A 164 10.52 8.01 -8.26
C TYR A 164 10.14 7.88 -9.74
N THR A 165 11.01 7.30 -10.55
CA THR A 165 10.87 7.30 -12.01
C THR A 165 9.67 6.48 -12.46
N GLU A 166 9.43 5.31 -11.88
CA GLU A 166 8.29 4.46 -12.23
C GLU A 166 6.96 5.08 -11.76
N THR A 167 6.94 5.70 -10.59
CA THR A 167 5.76 6.46 -10.13
C THR A 167 5.47 7.65 -11.05
N LEU A 168 6.50 8.39 -11.48
CA LEU A 168 6.31 9.50 -12.41
C LEU A 168 5.76 9.02 -13.76
N LYS A 169 6.34 7.95 -14.33
CA LYS A 169 5.86 7.34 -15.58
C LYS A 169 4.40 6.89 -15.46
N PHE A 170 4.05 6.25 -14.35
CA PHE A 170 2.69 5.82 -14.05
C PHE A 170 1.71 7.00 -13.99
N LEU A 171 2.08 8.08 -13.29
CA LEU A 171 1.26 9.29 -13.22
C LEU A 171 1.12 9.97 -14.59
N GLN A 172 2.19 10.01 -15.39
CA GLN A 172 2.16 10.56 -16.75
C GLN A 172 1.25 9.74 -17.68
N LYS A 173 1.33 8.40 -17.62
CA LYS A 173 0.44 7.48 -18.34
C LYS A 173 -1.03 7.76 -18.00
N LEU A 174 -1.36 7.84 -16.71
CA LEU A 174 -2.74 8.11 -16.28
C LEU A 174 -3.23 9.50 -16.69
N LYS A 175 -2.36 10.51 -16.65
CA LYS A 175 -2.70 11.87 -17.08
C LYS A 175 -3.00 11.95 -18.58
N ALA A 176 -2.28 11.18 -19.41
CA ALA A 176 -2.48 11.18 -20.86
C ALA A 176 -3.90 10.78 -21.29
N CYS A 177 -4.65 10.07 -20.44
CA CYS A 177 -6.05 9.74 -20.70
C CYS A 177 -7.02 10.94 -20.58
N TYR A 178 -6.56 12.09 -20.07
CA TYR A 178 -7.38 13.29 -19.81
C TYR A 178 -6.90 14.53 -20.56
N THR A 179 -5.97 14.37 -21.50
CA THR A 179 -5.41 15.45 -22.33
C THR A 179 -5.75 15.17 -23.78
#